data_AF-A0A920N8P4-F1
#
_entry.id   AF-A0A920N8P4-F1
#
_cell.length_a   1.000
_cell.length_b   1.000
_cell.length_c   1.000
_cell.angle_alpha   90.00
_cell.angle_beta   90.00
_cell.angle_gamma   90.00
#
_symmetry.space_group_name_H-M   'P 1'
#
loop_
_entity.id
_entity.type
_entity.pdbx_description
1 polymer ?
#
loop_
_entity_poly.entity_id
_entity_poly.type
_entity_poly.pdbx_seq_one_letter_code
_entity_poly.pdbx_strand_id
1 'polypeptide(L)'
;MIAISFLPAHRLYNRGRVNTIGPSRAKDIVEHHVRRLSKLLEVIEAKESSLEDLTRGIFSGGKITGNKFDGALSEVVAHLEFLEDVGDIEVGRTE
;
A
#
# COMPACT_ATOMS: atom_id res chain seq x y z
N MET A 1 31.54 -14.53 -0.76
CA MET A 1 30.22 -13.88 -0.58
C MET A 1 29.26 -14.45 -1.62
N ILE A 2 28.13 -15.00 -1.19
CA ILE A 2 27.07 -15.47 -2.11
C ILE A 2 26.13 -14.28 -2.37
N ALA A 3 25.97 -13.90 -3.64
CA ALA A 3 24.98 -12.91 -4.04
C ALA A 3 23.70 -13.64 -4.47
N ILE A 4 22.60 -13.39 -3.74
CA ILE A 4 21.27 -13.91 -4.10
C ILE A 4 20.56 -12.84 -4.92
N SER A 5 20.00 -13.23 -6.05
CA SER A 5 19.19 -12.34 -6.90
C SER A 5 17.88 -13.02 -7.27
N PHE A 6 16.81 -12.26 -7.22
CA PHE A 6 15.46 -12.64 -7.59
C PHE A 6 15.13 -12.10 -8.98
N LEU A 7 14.41 -12.90 -9.76
CA LEU A 7 13.93 -12.55 -11.09
C LEU A 7 12.42 -12.24 -11.00
N PRO A 8 12.01 -10.96 -10.96
CA PRO A 8 10.61 -10.61 -10.69
C PRO A 8 9.69 -10.93 -11.87
N ALA A 9 8.49 -11.46 -11.60
CA ALA A 9 7.50 -11.73 -12.65
C ALA A 9 7.12 -10.47 -13.46
N HIS A 10 7.07 -9.32 -12.79
CA HIS A 10 6.82 -8.03 -13.43
C HIS A 10 8.12 -7.24 -13.58
N ARG A 11 8.31 -6.66 -14.76
CA ARG A 11 9.44 -5.76 -15.09
C ARG A 11 10.84 -6.39 -15.03
N LEU A 12 10.98 -7.73 -15.05
CA LEU A 12 12.30 -8.37 -15.20
C LEU A 12 13.07 -7.83 -16.40
N TYR A 13 12.40 -7.67 -17.55
CA TYR A 13 12.95 -6.89 -18.67
C TYR A 13 12.03 -5.69 -18.91
N ASN A 14 12.57 -4.49 -18.75
CA ASN A 14 11.80 -3.25 -18.91
C ASN A 14 12.71 -2.13 -19.42
N ARG A 15 12.22 -1.35 -20.40
CA ARG A 15 12.95 -0.23 -21.03
C ARG A 15 14.37 -0.61 -21.51
N GLY A 16 14.49 -1.80 -22.12
CA GLY A 16 15.75 -2.28 -22.68
C GLY A 16 16.77 -2.78 -21.67
N ARG A 17 16.39 -2.99 -20.40
CA ARG A 17 17.29 -3.42 -19.32
C ARG A 17 16.70 -4.60 -18.56
N VAL A 18 17.58 -5.53 -18.14
CA VAL A 18 17.23 -6.61 -17.20
C VAL A 18 17.33 -6.05 -15.77
N ASN A 19 16.24 -6.15 -15.01
CA ASN A 19 16.12 -5.71 -13.63
C ASN A 19 16.05 -6.93 -12.72
N THR A 20 17.16 -7.23 -12.05
CA THR A 20 17.21 -8.21 -10.96
C THR A 20 17.00 -7.51 -9.62
N ILE A 21 16.51 -8.26 -8.63
CA ILE A 21 16.20 -7.72 -7.32
C ILE A 21 17.02 -8.46 -6.26
N GLY A 22 17.61 -7.73 -5.31
CA GLY A 22 18.29 -8.30 -4.16
C GLY A 22 17.36 -8.47 -2.94
N PRO A 23 17.79 -9.19 -1.89
CA PRO A 23 17.04 -9.32 -0.64
C PRO A 23 16.67 -7.98 0.02
N SER A 24 17.44 -6.91 -0.23
CA SER A 24 17.16 -5.56 0.27
C SER A 24 15.77 -5.05 -0.13
N ARG A 25 15.21 -5.53 -1.25
CA ARG A 25 13.88 -5.12 -1.69
C ARG A 25 12.77 -5.51 -0.71
N ALA A 26 12.94 -6.59 0.04
CA ALA A 26 11.99 -6.97 1.08
C ALA A 26 11.88 -5.88 2.16
N LYS A 27 13.04 -5.33 2.58
CA LYS A 27 13.10 -4.19 3.50
C LYS A 27 12.41 -2.96 2.91
N ASP A 28 12.69 -2.61 1.65
CA ASP A 28 12.06 -1.46 1.00
C ASP A 28 10.53 -1.59 0.94
N ILE A 29 10.01 -2.81 0.73
CA ILE A 29 8.57 -3.09 0.69
C ILE A 29 7.96 -2.89 2.08
N VAL A 30 8.58 -3.41 3.14
CA VAL A 30 8.11 -3.22 4.52
C VAL A 30 8.10 -1.74 4.88
N GLU A 31 9.20 -1.02 4.65
CA GLU A 31 9.28 0.41 4.95
C GLU A 31 8.26 1.24 4.16
N HIS A 32 7.96 0.82 2.93
CA HIS A 32 6.90 1.44 2.12
C HIS A 32 5.52 1.26 2.74
N HIS A 33 5.20 0.07 3.26
CA HIS A 33 3.94 -0.17 3.95
C HIS A 33 3.87 0.55 5.30
N VAL A 34 4.96 0.61 6.07
CA VAL A 34 5.01 1.40 7.31
C VAL A 34 4.64 2.86 7.04
N ARG A 35 5.26 3.50 6.04
CA ARG A 35 4.92 4.90 5.67
C ARG A 35 3.45 5.07 5.25
N ARG A 36 2.89 4.08 4.55
CA ARG A 36 1.47 4.12 4.14
C ARG A 36 0.53 4.00 5.33
N LEU A 37 0.83 3.11 6.28
CA LEU A 37 0.04 2.95 7.50
C LEU A 37 0.09 4.20 8.36
N SER A 38 1.26 4.82 8.54
CA SER A 38 1.37 6.10 9.26
C SER A 38 0.49 7.19 8.63
N LYS A 39 0.54 7.34 7.30
CA LYS A 39 -0.31 8.29 6.57
C LYS A 39 -1.79 7.96 6.71
N LEU A 40 -2.16 6.68 6.70
CA LEU A 40 -3.56 6.26 6.89
C LEU A 40 -4.08 6.67 8.28
N LEU A 41 -3.29 6.45 9.33
CA LEU A 41 -3.64 6.86 10.69
C LEU A 41 -3.79 8.38 10.82
N GLU A 42 -2.90 9.17 10.21
CA GLU A 42 -3.01 10.64 10.17
C GLU A 42 -4.34 11.09 9.52
N VAL A 43 -4.76 10.44 8.44
CA VAL A 43 -6.02 10.77 7.76
C VAL A 43 -7.24 10.35 8.61
N ILE A 44 -7.20 9.20 9.25
CA ILE A 44 -8.26 8.73 10.16
C ILE A 44 -8.42 9.70 11.34
N GLU A 45 -7.32 10.13 11.95
CA GLU A 45 -7.34 11.07 13.08
C GLU A 45 -7.92 12.44 12.71
N ALA A 46 -7.73 12.89 11.46
CA ALA A 46 -8.29 14.13 10.94
C ALA A 46 -9.83 14.13 10.81
N LYS A 47 -10.51 13.01 11.15
CA LYS A 47 -11.99 12.84 11.13
C LYS A 47 -12.65 13.06 9.77
N GLU A 48 -11.90 12.88 8.69
CA GLU A 48 -12.42 12.81 7.33
C GLU A 48 -12.57 11.32 6.96
N SER A 49 -13.80 10.80 6.90
CA SER A 49 -14.59 10.69 5.66
C SER A 49 -14.56 9.23 5.16
N SER A 50 -15.45 8.89 4.22
CA SER A 50 -15.76 7.52 3.82
C SER A 50 -14.54 6.72 3.33
N LEU A 51 -14.68 5.40 3.15
CA LEU A 51 -13.64 4.55 2.56
C LEU A 51 -13.14 5.07 1.19
N GLU A 52 -14.01 5.74 0.42
CA GLU A 52 -13.64 6.41 -0.81
C GLU A 52 -12.70 7.60 -0.58
N ASP A 53 -12.98 8.42 0.42
CA ASP A 53 -12.17 9.60 0.76
C ASP A 53 -10.80 9.19 1.29
N LEU A 54 -10.73 8.14 2.13
CA LEU A 54 -9.48 7.51 2.56
C LEU A 54 -8.65 7.03 1.36
N THR A 55 -9.29 6.33 0.42
CA THR A 55 -8.64 5.82 -0.79
C THR A 55 -8.11 6.96 -1.66
N ARG A 56 -8.88 8.03 -1.85
CA ARG A 56 -8.45 9.20 -2.61
C ARG A 56 -7.32 9.96 -1.91
N GLY A 57 -7.36 10.14 -0.60
CA GLY A 57 -6.35 10.85 0.18
C GLY A 57 -4.98 10.16 0.20
N ILE A 58 -4.97 8.83 0.32
CA ILE A 58 -3.73 8.04 0.32
C ILE A 58 -3.07 8.07 -1.07
N PHE A 59 -3.87 7.92 -2.13
CA PHE A 59 -3.40 7.77 -3.51
C PHE A 59 -3.51 9.04 -4.37
N SER A 60 -3.72 10.21 -3.76
CA SER A 60 -3.98 11.52 -4.39
C SER A 60 -2.91 12.00 -5.39
N GLY A 61 -1.71 11.41 -5.40
CA GLY A 61 -0.65 11.69 -6.36
C GLY A 61 -0.87 11.10 -7.76
N GLY A 62 -1.91 10.31 -7.99
CA GLY A 62 -2.22 9.67 -9.28
C GLY A 62 -3.62 9.96 -9.78
N LYS A 63 -3.83 9.97 -11.11
CA LYS A 63 -5.17 9.90 -11.71
C LYS A 63 -5.76 8.52 -11.44
N ILE A 64 -6.40 8.34 -10.29
CA ILE A 64 -7.13 7.12 -9.96
C ILE A 64 -8.49 7.18 -10.65
N THR A 65 -8.63 6.50 -11.78
CA THR A 65 -9.91 6.37 -12.50
C THR A 65 -10.15 4.92 -12.91
N GLY A 66 -11.41 4.48 -12.85
CA GLY A 66 -11.82 3.10 -13.22
C GLY A 66 -11.10 2.03 -12.39
N ASN A 67 -10.69 0.93 -13.02
CA ASN A 67 -10.08 -0.26 -12.37
C ASN A 67 -8.85 0.03 -11.48
N LYS A 68 -8.20 1.18 -11.64
CA LYS A 68 -7.10 1.60 -10.74
C LYS A 68 -7.60 1.99 -9.36
N PHE A 69 -8.85 2.43 -9.26
CA PHE A 69 -9.53 2.73 -8.00
C PHE A 69 -9.82 1.45 -7.23
N ASP A 70 -10.35 0.42 -7.88
CA ASP A 70 -10.68 -0.85 -7.20
C ASP A 70 -9.44 -1.51 -6.58
N GLY A 71 -8.30 -1.47 -7.29
CA GLY A 71 -7.02 -1.93 -6.74
C GLY A 71 -6.54 -1.08 -5.56
N ALA A 72 -6.67 0.25 -5.65
CA ALA A 72 -6.31 1.15 -4.55
C ALA A 72 -7.22 0.96 -3.34
N LEU A 73 -8.53 0.76 -3.56
CA LEU A 73 -9.53 0.48 -2.55
C LEU A 73 -9.22 -0.83 -1.82
N SER A 74 -8.92 -1.89 -2.57
CA SER A 74 -8.52 -3.18 -1.99
C SER A 74 -7.24 -3.06 -1.17
N GLU A 75 -6.27 -2.25 -1.61
CA GLU A 75 -5.06 -1.97 -0.81
C GLU A 75 -5.38 -1.22 0.50
N VAL A 76 -6.31 -0.24 0.47
CA VAL A 76 -6.74 0.46 1.70
C VAL A 76 -7.48 -0.47 2.65
N VAL A 77 -8.40 -1.29 2.15
CA VAL A 77 -9.13 -2.26 2.99
C VAL A 77 -8.15 -3.22 3.67
N ALA A 78 -7.18 -3.78 2.93
CA ALA A 78 -6.16 -4.64 3.51
C ALA A 78 -5.32 -3.95 4.60
N HIS A 79 -5.11 -2.63 4.50
CA HIS A 79 -4.43 -1.85 5.54
C HIS A 79 -5.32 -1.64 6.77
N LEU A 80 -6.62 -1.39 6.59
CA LEU A 80 -7.58 -1.27 7.69
C LEU A 80 -7.75 -2.61 8.42
N GLU A 81 -7.92 -3.71 7.68
CA GLU A 81 -8.01 -5.06 8.25
C GLU A 81 -6.75 -5.41 9.06
N PHE A 82 -5.56 -5.06 8.56
CA PHE A 82 -4.32 -5.26 9.30
C PHE A 82 -4.28 -4.44 10.59
N LEU A 83 -4.67 -3.15 10.55
CA LEU A 83 -4.67 -2.28 11.73
C LEU A 83 -5.71 -2.74 12.78
N GLU A 84 -6.85 -3.25 12.34
CA GLU A 84 -7.87 -3.83 13.23
C GLU A 84 -7.35 -5.12 13.89
N ASP A 85 -6.71 -6.01 13.12
CA ASP A 85 -6.16 -7.29 13.63
C ASP A 85 -5.08 -7.08 14.70
N VAL A 86 -4.24 -6.05 14.55
CA VAL A 86 -3.22 -5.70 15.55
C VAL A 86 -3.74 -4.84 16.70
N GLY A 87 -5.01 -4.40 16.64
CA GLY A 87 -5.66 -3.60 17.68
C GLY A 87 -5.32 -2.11 17.66
N ASP A 88 -4.78 -1.58 16.56
CA ASP A 88 -4.47 -0.16 16.40
C ASP A 88 -5.72 0.69 16.12
N ILE A 89 -6.76 0.09 15.51
CA ILE A 89 -8.06 0.73 15.24
C ILE A 89 -9.22 -0.21 15.56
N GLU A 90 -10.41 0.36 15.73
CA GLU A 90 -11.67 -0.38 15.77
C GLU A 90 -12.57 0.08 14.62
N VAL A 91 -13.14 -0.85 13.85
CA VAL A 91 -14.08 -0.53 12.79
C VAL A 91 -15.51 -0.65 13.33
N GLY A 92 -16.09 0.48 13.72
CA GLY A 92 -17.48 0.54 14.17
C GLY A 92 -18.47 0.34 13.01
N ARG A 93 -19.54 -0.43 13.23
CA ARG A 93 -20.72 -0.40 12.37
C ARG A 93 -21.63 0.72 12.87
N THR A 94 -21.96 1.68 12.03
CA THR A 94 -23.07 2.60 12.30
C THR A 94 -24.38 1.81 12.22
N GLU A 95 -25.12 1.76 13.33
CA GLU A 95 -26.52 1.32 13.36
C GLU A 95 -27.45 2.38 12.76
#